data_AF-A0A815XDF1-F1
#
_entry.id   AF-A0A815XDF1-F1
#
_cell.length_a   1.000
_cell.length_b   1.000
_cell.length_c   1.000
_cell.angle_alpha   90.00
_cell.angle_beta   90.00
_cell.angle_gamma   90.00
#
_symmetry.space_group_name_H-M   'P 1'
#
loop_
_entity.id
_entity.type
_entity.pdbx_description
1 polymer ?
#
loop_
_entity_poly.entity_id
_entity_poly.type
_entity_poly.pdbx_seq_one_letter_code
_entity_poly.pdbx_strand_id
1 'polypeptide(L)'
;MARDVRIMSIYEGTTGISCTEFSYQLLQGYDFYWLYKNKNVRLQMGGSDQWGNITTGTEIIRRKESTIDIGGSEEIEHRAFALTTPLVTKADGTKFGKSESGNVWLDPEMTTPYQFYQFWLNTADSECPRLLRVFTLYSQQEIERLEAEHAEAPHLRILQKAIAKDVTTRVHSEKDFEIVKAASELLFDKNVIQQFELVDSQVNDVQGNDYSVTAIDETLQKTNIV
;
A
#
# COMPACT_ATOMS: atom_id res chain seq x y z
N MET A 1 29.09 -12.66 -10.57
CA MET A 1 29.27 -12.49 -9.11
C MET A 1 29.00 -11.01 -8.80
N ALA A 2 27.73 -10.63 -8.69
CA ALA A 2 27.32 -9.30 -8.24
C ALA A 2 26.60 -9.54 -6.91
N ARG A 3 27.30 -9.27 -5.80
CA ARG A 3 26.70 -9.33 -4.47
C ARG A 3 25.75 -8.14 -4.31
N ASP A 4 24.65 -8.40 -3.63
CA ASP A 4 23.54 -7.48 -3.38
C ASP A 4 24.01 -6.08 -2.97
N VAL A 5 23.49 -5.04 -3.64
CA VAL A 5 23.86 -3.63 -3.40
C VAL A 5 23.64 -3.24 -1.93
N ARG A 6 22.68 -3.89 -1.25
CA ARG A 6 22.40 -3.68 0.16
C ARG A 6 23.52 -4.18 1.09
N ILE A 7 24.08 -5.37 0.83
CA ILE A 7 25.19 -5.89 1.65
C ILE A 7 26.44 -5.08 1.39
N MET A 8 26.72 -4.70 0.13
CA MET A 8 27.87 -3.84 -0.19
C MET A 8 27.74 -2.45 0.42
N SER A 9 26.55 -1.83 0.35
CA SER A 9 26.28 -0.53 0.97
C SER A 9 26.42 -0.55 2.50
N ILE A 10 26.07 -1.66 3.16
CA ILE A 10 26.25 -1.83 4.61
C ILE A 10 27.73 -2.06 4.95
N TYR A 11 28.47 -2.79 4.12
CA TYR A 11 29.92 -2.99 4.28
C TYR A 11 30.73 -1.71 4.10
N GLU A 12 30.29 -0.81 3.22
CA GLU A 12 30.87 0.53 3.03
C GLU A 12 30.41 1.53 4.11
N GLY A 13 29.33 1.23 4.83
CA GLY A 13 28.85 1.97 5.99
C GLY A 13 29.56 1.56 7.29
N THR A 14 29.62 2.48 8.26
CA THR A 14 30.31 2.32 9.55
C THR A 14 29.72 1.28 10.50
N THR A 15 28.63 0.60 10.14
CA THR A 15 27.97 -0.43 10.94
C THR A 15 28.00 -1.75 10.19
N GLY A 16 28.91 -2.66 10.55
CA GLY A 16 29.00 -4.00 9.95
C GLY A 16 27.71 -4.82 10.11
N ILE A 17 27.56 -5.88 9.31
CA ILE A 17 26.39 -6.77 9.33
C ILE A 17 26.50 -7.82 10.44
N SER A 18 25.42 -8.05 11.19
CA SER A 18 25.37 -9.13 12.18
C SER A 18 25.27 -10.51 11.52
N CYS A 19 25.70 -11.56 12.23
CA CYS A 19 25.54 -12.95 11.79
C CYS A 19 24.06 -13.30 11.53
N THR A 20 23.15 -12.74 12.33
CA THR A 20 21.71 -12.90 12.18
C THR A 20 21.20 -12.31 10.86
N GLU A 21 21.62 -11.08 10.53
CA GLU A 21 21.23 -10.43 9.26
C GLU A 21 21.84 -11.13 8.05
N PHE A 22 23.09 -11.59 8.15
CA PHE A 22 23.71 -12.36 7.09
C PHE A 22 22.99 -13.70 6.83
N SER A 23 22.50 -14.35 7.89
CA SER A 23 21.80 -15.63 7.81
C SER A 23 20.40 -15.53 7.22
N TYR A 24 19.82 -14.32 7.16
CA TYR A 24 18.46 -14.10 6.65
C TYR A 24 18.27 -14.60 5.21
N GLN A 25 19.25 -14.35 4.32
CA GLN A 25 19.17 -14.78 2.92
C GLN A 25 19.12 -16.30 2.77
N LEU A 26 19.85 -17.02 3.64
CA LEU A 26 19.86 -18.47 3.67
C LEU A 26 18.53 -19.04 4.15
N LEU A 27 17.94 -18.43 5.18
CA LEU A 27 16.64 -18.84 5.71
C LEU A 27 15.53 -18.65 4.66
N GLN A 28 15.41 -17.43 4.10
CA GLN A 28 14.41 -17.15 3.05
C GLN A 28 14.63 -18.03 1.80
N GLY A 29 15.87 -18.26 1.41
CA GLY A 29 16.18 -19.14 0.29
C GLY A 29 15.80 -20.60 0.56
N TYR A 30 15.95 -21.08 1.80
CA TYR A 30 15.52 -22.40 2.21
C TYR A 30 14.00 -22.52 2.26
N ASP A 31 13.28 -21.49 2.68
CA ASP A 31 11.81 -21.45 2.63
C ASP A 31 11.31 -21.67 1.20
N PHE A 32 11.92 -20.98 0.22
CA PHE A 32 11.57 -21.18 -1.18
C PHE A 32 11.87 -22.61 -1.65
N TYR A 33 13.03 -23.17 -1.30
CA TYR A 33 13.35 -24.57 -1.59
C TYR A 33 12.33 -25.55 -0.97
N TRP A 34 11.94 -25.34 0.28
CA TRP A 34 10.95 -26.19 0.93
C TRP A 34 9.60 -26.12 0.22
N LEU A 35 9.12 -24.92 -0.13
CA LEU A 35 7.89 -24.72 -0.89
C LEU A 35 7.98 -25.33 -2.30
N TYR A 36 9.13 -25.24 -2.95
CA TYR A 36 9.40 -25.85 -4.25
C TYR A 36 9.23 -27.38 -4.20
N LYS A 37 9.79 -28.04 -3.17
CA LYS A 37 9.71 -29.50 -3.00
C LYS A 37 8.34 -29.98 -2.56
N ASN A 38 7.73 -29.27 -1.61
CA ASN A 38 6.55 -29.77 -0.88
C ASN A 38 5.23 -29.23 -1.41
N LYS A 39 5.25 -28.12 -2.16
CA LYS A 39 4.05 -27.40 -2.61
C LYS A 39 4.09 -27.02 -4.10
N ASN A 40 5.07 -27.53 -4.85
CA ASN A 40 5.26 -27.23 -6.27
C ASN A 40 5.33 -25.72 -6.59
N VAL A 41 5.82 -24.91 -5.64
CA VAL A 41 6.00 -23.47 -5.87
C VAL A 41 7.20 -23.26 -6.78
N ARG A 42 6.97 -22.65 -7.96
CA ARG A 42 8.01 -22.40 -8.97
C ARG A 42 8.39 -20.92 -9.12
N LEU A 43 7.60 -20.01 -8.57
CA LEU A 43 7.82 -18.57 -8.64
C LEU A 43 7.84 -17.98 -7.23
N GLN A 44 8.85 -17.17 -6.93
CA GLN A 44 8.85 -16.30 -5.75
C GLN A 44 8.77 -14.85 -6.21
N MET A 45 7.80 -14.13 -5.64
CA MET A 45 7.57 -12.70 -5.87
C MET A 45 7.97 -11.90 -4.62
N GLY A 46 8.39 -10.65 -4.81
CA GLY A 46 8.65 -9.75 -3.69
C GLY A 46 8.75 -8.28 -4.10
N GLY A 47 8.93 -7.41 -3.11
CA GLY A 47 9.19 -5.99 -3.33
C GLY A 47 10.49 -5.73 -4.09
N SER A 48 10.70 -4.48 -4.49
CA SER A 48 11.88 -4.06 -5.26
C SER A 48 13.22 -4.34 -4.57
N ASP A 49 13.23 -4.40 -3.24
CA ASP A 49 14.42 -4.64 -2.41
C ASP A 49 14.70 -6.12 -2.11
N GLN A 50 13.90 -7.06 -2.64
CA GLN A 50 14.00 -8.49 -2.35
C GLN A 50 14.81 -9.29 -3.37
N TRP A 51 15.36 -8.65 -4.42
CA TRP A 51 16.01 -9.35 -5.53
C TRP A 51 17.13 -10.32 -5.09
N GLY A 52 18.06 -9.86 -4.24
CA GLY A 52 19.16 -10.72 -3.80
C GLY A 52 18.70 -11.87 -2.90
N ASN A 53 17.68 -11.65 -2.07
CA ASN A 53 17.11 -12.71 -1.23
C ASN A 53 16.42 -13.79 -2.07
N ILE A 54 15.62 -13.39 -3.06
CA ILE A 54 14.87 -14.32 -3.93
C ILE A 54 15.84 -15.12 -4.81
N THR A 55 16.86 -14.46 -5.39
CA THR A 55 17.85 -15.13 -6.22
C THR A 55 18.74 -16.10 -5.44
N THR A 56 18.91 -15.90 -4.13
CA THR A 56 19.52 -16.90 -3.25
C THR A 56 18.67 -18.18 -3.20
N GLY A 57 17.35 -18.06 -3.12
CA GLY A 57 16.43 -19.20 -3.16
C GLY A 57 16.47 -19.95 -4.49
N THR A 58 16.47 -19.24 -5.63
CA THR A 58 16.57 -19.89 -6.95
C THR A 58 17.90 -20.63 -7.11
N GLU A 59 19.01 -20.08 -6.60
CA GLU A 59 20.33 -20.74 -6.62
C GLU A 59 20.38 -21.99 -5.72
N ILE A 60 19.73 -21.96 -4.55
CA ILE A 60 19.63 -23.14 -3.67
C ILE A 60 18.86 -24.27 -4.37
N ILE A 61 17.69 -23.95 -4.97
CA ILE A 61 16.88 -24.92 -5.73
C ILE A 61 17.70 -25.49 -6.88
N ARG A 62 18.36 -24.62 -7.67
CA ARG A 62 19.20 -25.05 -8.78
C ARG A 62 20.24 -26.06 -8.32
N ARG A 63 21.02 -25.77 -7.27
CA ARG A 63 22.10 -26.67 -6.80
C ARG A 63 21.59 -27.99 -6.23
N LYS A 64 20.52 -27.96 -5.44
CA LYS A 64 19.99 -29.14 -4.75
C LYS A 64 19.22 -30.07 -5.67
N GLU A 65 18.57 -29.54 -6.70
CA GLU A 65 17.77 -30.33 -7.62
C GLU A 65 18.55 -30.69 -8.88
N SER A 66 19.53 -29.89 -9.32
CA SER A 66 20.39 -30.24 -10.46
C SER A 66 21.31 -31.44 -10.20
N THR A 67 21.44 -31.88 -8.94
CA THR A 67 22.25 -33.04 -8.55
C THR A 67 21.43 -34.33 -8.46
N ILE A 68 20.12 -34.27 -8.70
CA ILE A 68 19.27 -35.46 -8.76
C ILE A 68 19.32 -35.98 -10.20
N ASP A 69 20.20 -36.95 -10.44
CA ASP A 69 20.33 -37.68 -11.70
C ASP A 69 19.09 -38.56 -11.89
N ILE A 70 18.03 -38.02 -12.49
CA ILE A 70 16.83 -38.79 -12.83
C ILE A 70 17.14 -39.53 -14.12
N GLY A 71 17.69 -40.73 -13.96
CA GLY A 71 18.08 -41.61 -15.07
C GLY A 71 16.99 -41.68 -16.15
N GLY A 72 17.28 -41.04 -17.28
CA GLY A 72 16.69 -41.29 -18.58
C GLY A 72 15.16 -41.28 -18.68
N SER A 73 14.53 -40.10 -18.65
CA SER A 73 13.37 -39.77 -19.49
C SER A 73 12.81 -38.38 -19.12
N GLU A 74 12.69 -37.53 -20.15
CA GLU A 74 12.13 -36.16 -20.15
C GLU A 74 12.87 -35.12 -19.30
N GLU A 75 13.33 -34.05 -19.95
CA GLU A 75 13.95 -32.87 -19.33
C GLU A 75 12.96 -32.24 -18.33
N ILE A 76 12.98 -32.68 -17.07
CA ILE A 76 12.32 -31.94 -16.01
C ILE A 76 13.16 -30.69 -15.78
N GLU A 77 12.72 -29.60 -16.39
CA GLU A 77 13.26 -28.28 -16.17
C GLU A 77 13.08 -27.90 -14.70
N HIS A 78 14.14 -28.05 -13.90
CA HIS A 78 14.19 -27.55 -12.53
C HIS A 78 14.31 -26.02 -12.53
N ARG A 79 13.29 -25.33 -13.04
CA ARG A 79 13.23 -23.87 -13.11
C ARG A 79 12.47 -23.31 -11.91
N ALA A 80 13.18 -22.52 -11.13
CA ALA A 80 12.61 -21.60 -10.17
C ALA A 80 12.76 -20.17 -10.73
N PHE A 81 11.69 -19.40 -10.65
CA PHE A 81 11.60 -18.05 -11.20
C PHE A 81 11.56 -17.03 -10.07
N ALA A 82 12.09 -15.85 -10.37
CA ALA A 82 12.10 -14.70 -9.50
C ALA A 82 11.39 -13.54 -10.20
N LEU A 83 10.53 -12.83 -9.47
CA LEU A 83 9.90 -11.61 -9.96
C LEU A 83 9.87 -10.58 -8.84
N THR A 84 10.30 -9.35 -9.12
CA THR A 84 10.18 -8.24 -8.19
C THR A 84 9.29 -7.16 -8.76
N THR A 85 8.53 -6.51 -7.87
CA THR A 85 7.72 -5.35 -8.25
C THR A 85 8.59 -4.09 -8.28
N PRO A 86 8.28 -3.10 -9.14
CA PRO A 86 8.93 -1.80 -9.08
C PRO A 86 8.67 -1.11 -7.74
N LEU A 87 9.56 -0.20 -7.34
CA LEU A 87 9.34 0.62 -6.16
C LEU A 87 8.15 1.56 -6.42
N VAL A 88 7.15 1.54 -5.54
CA VAL A 88 6.03 2.47 -5.62
C VAL A 88 6.43 3.77 -4.92
N THR A 89 6.71 4.81 -5.69
CA THR A 89 6.96 6.19 -5.22
C THR A 89 5.78 7.08 -5.59
N LYS A 90 5.67 8.25 -4.96
CA LYS A 90 4.81 9.34 -5.43
C LYS A 90 5.56 10.21 -6.45
N ALA A 91 4.85 11.08 -7.17
CA ALA A 91 5.43 12.07 -8.09
C ALA A 91 6.48 12.98 -7.43
N ASP A 92 6.33 13.26 -6.13
CA ASP A 92 7.25 14.07 -5.32
C ASP A 92 8.52 13.30 -4.85
N GLY A 93 8.66 12.02 -5.23
CA GLY A 93 9.78 11.17 -4.86
C GLY A 93 9.67 10.53 -3.47
N THR A 94 8.64 10.85 -2.68
CA THR A 94 8.40 10.21 -1.38
C THR A 94 7.91 8.76 -1.57
N LYS A 95 8.15 7.91 -0.56
CA LYS A 95 7.66 6.53 -0.56
C LYS A 95 6.13 6.52 -0.49
N PHE A 96 5.51 5.68 -1.31
CA PHE A 96 4.07 5.46 -1.26
C PHE A 96 3.66 4.90 0.12
N GLY A 97 2.53 5.36 0.65
CA GLY A 97 2.03 4.96 1.97
C GLY A 97 2.55 5.79 3.16
N LYS A 98 3.45 6.77 2.94
CA LYS A 98 3.76 7.82 3.91
C LYS A 98 2.94 9.07 3.61
N SER A 99 2.04 9.45 4.51
CA SER A 99 1.36 10.75 4.54
C SER A 99 2.10 11.71 5.48
N GLU A 100 1.69 12.98 5.49
CA GLU A 100 2.16 13.97 6.48
C GLU A 100 1.81 13.54 7.91
N SER A 101 0.71 12.82 8.08
CA SER A 101 0.24 12.25 9.34
C SER A 101 0.88 10.90 9.72
N GLY A 102 1.74 10.32 8.88
CA GLY A 102 2.46 9.08 9.18
C GLY A 102 2.22 7.96 8.17
N ASN A 103 2.20 6.71 8.64
CA ASN A 103 1.94 5.55 7.77
C ASN A 103 0.44 5.33 7.61
N VAL A 104 0.02 4.90 6.43
CA VAL A 104 -1.35 4.40 6.19
C VAL A 104 -1.39 2.91 6.47
N TRP A 105 -2.07 2.51 7.54
CA TRP A 105 -2.19 1.13 7.97
C TRP A 105 -3.45 0.47 7.40
N LEU A 106 -3.42 -0.86 7.29
CA LEU A 106 -4.60 -1.65 6.93
C LEU A 106 -5.49 -1.95 8.13
N ASP A 107 -4.92 -1.88 9.33
CA ASP A 107 -5.63 -2.11 10.58
C ASP A 107 -6.52 -0.89 10.89
N PRO A 108 -7.86 -1.07 11.01
CA PRO A 108 -8.78 0.02 11.28
C PRO A 108 -8.55 0.73 12.63
N GLU A 109 -7.88 0.10 13.60
CA GLU A 109 -7.52 0.72 14.87
C GLU A 109 -6.33 1.68 14.74
N MET A 110 -5.48 1.48 13.73
CA MET A 110 -4.30 2.31 13.46
C MET A 110 -4.54 3.37 12.40
N THR A 111 -5.40 3.08 11.42
CA THR A 111 -5.86 4.04 10.41
C THR A 111 -7.33 3.75 10.17
N THR A 112 -8.19 4.69 10.55
CA THR A 112 -9.63 4.46 10.45
C THR A 112 -10.04 4.26 8.97
N PRO A 113 -11.11 3.52 8.67
CA PRO A 113 -11.60 3.37 7.30
C PRO A 113 -11.83 4.71 6.59
N TYR A 114 -12.20 5.75 7.35
CA TYR A 114 -12.36 7.11 6.83
C TYR A 114 -11.02 7.71 6.40
N GLN A 115 -10.01 7.69 7.28
CA GLN A 115 -8.66 8.18 6.97
C GLN A 115 -8.06 7.40 5.80
N PHE A 116 -8.26 6.07 5.77
CA PHE A 116 -7.83 5.21 4.68
C PHE A 116 -8.48 5.61 3.35
N TYR A 117 -9.81 5.79 3.34
CA TYR A 117 -10.54 6.26 2.17
C TYR A 117 -10.07 7.65 1.71
N GLN A 118 -9.89 8.60 2.63
CA GLN A 118 -9.39 9.95 2.32
C GLN A 118 -7.98 9.93 1.73
N PHE A 119 -7.10 9.06 2.20
CA PHE A 119 -5.76 8.90 1.63
C PHE A 119 -5.83 8.60 0.12
N TRP A 120 -6.65 7.62 -0.27
CA TRP A 120 -6.83 7.28 -1.69
C TRP A 120 -7.57 8.37 -2.45
N LEU A 121 -8.61 8.95 -1.86
CA LEU A 121 -9.38 10.02 -2.49
C LEU A 121 -8.48 11.22 -2.81
N ASN A 122 -7.53 11.55 -1.93
CA ASN A 122 -6.62 12.70 -2.07
C ASN A 122 -5.37 12.42 -2.94
N THR A 123 -5.37 11.32 -3.68
CA THR A 123 -4.35 11.03 -4.68
C THR A 123 -4.37 12.07 -5.82
N ALA A 124 -3.19 12.56 -6.21
CA ALA A 124 -3.04 13.47 -7.33
C ALA A 124 -3.51 12.84 -8.66
N ASP A 125 -4.12 13.64 -9.54
CA ASP A 125 -4.62 13.17 -10.84
C ASP A 125 -3.55 12.42 -11.64
N SER A 126 -2.32 12.94 -11.66
CA SER A 126 -1.18 12.37 -12.39
C SER A 126 -0.76 10.97 -11.92
N GLU A 127 -1.08 10.61 -10.67
CA GLU A 127 -0.69 9.34 -10.07
C GLU A 127 -1.78 8.26 -10.22
N CYS A 128 -3.05 8.69 -10.33
CA CYS A 128 -4.19 7.78 -10.33
C CYS A 128 -4.14 6.70 -11.42
N PRO A 129 -3.80 7.00 -12.71
CA PRO A 129 -3.62 6.01 -13.76
C PRO A 129 -2.73 4.83 -13.34
N ARG A 130 -1.54 5.16 -12.83
CA ARG A 130 -0.54 4.16 -12.43
C ARG A 130 -1.03 3.38 -11.21
N LEU A 131 -1.61 4.05 -10.23
CA LEU A 131 -2.06 3.42 -8.99
C LEU A 131 -3.26 2.50 -9.20
N LEU A 132 -4.18 2.83 -10.12
CA LEU A 132 -5.26 1.92 -10.52
C LEU A 132 -4.71 0.59 -11.01
N ARG A 133 -3.72 0.62 -11.92
CA ARG A 133 -3.09 -0.59 -12.47
C ARG A 133 -2.34 -1.42 -11.43
N VAL A 134 -1.81 -0.79 -10.38
CA VAL A 134 -1.01 -1.46 -9.34
C VAL A 134 -1.88 -2.01 -8.22
N PHE A 135 -2.89 -1.25 -7.78
CA PHE A 135 -3.61 -1.53 -6.56
C PHE A 135 -5.01 -2.09 -6.77
N THR A 136 -5.61 -1.99 -7.95
CA THR A 136 -6.98 -2.50 -8.18
C THR A 136 -6.99 -3.79 -9.00
N LEU A 137 -8.17 -4.42 -9.09
CA LEU A 137 -8.40 -5.60 -9.95
C LEU A 137 -9.15 -5.24 -11.23
N TYR A 138 -9.27 -3.95 -11.57
CA TYR A 138 -9.87 -3.54 -12.83
C TYR A 138 -9.07 -4.08 -14.01
N SER A 139 -9.79 -4.50 -15.05
CA SER A 139 -9.20 -4.85 -16.33
C SER A 139 -8.57 -3.62 -16.99
N GLN A 140 -7.64 -3.85 -17.92
CA GLN A 140 -7.02 -2.77 -18.69
C GLN A 140 -8.08 -1.90 -19.40
N GLN A 141 -9.12 -2.52 -19.96
CA GLN A 141 -10.18 -1.81 -20.67
C GLN A 141 -11.01 -0.93 -19.72
N GLU A 142 -11.27 -1.38 -18.50
CA GLU A 142 -11.98 -0.58 -17.49
C GLU A 142 -11.15 0.63 -17.06
N ILE A 143 -9.84 0.44 -16.86
CA ILE A 143 -8.94 1.53 -16.49
C ILE A 143 -8.86 2.57 -17.61
N GLU A 144 -8.67 2.15 -18.86
CA GLU A 144 -8.60 3.05 -20.02
C GLU A 144 -9.92 3.83 -20.22
N ARG A 145 -11.07 3.20 -19.96
CA ARG A 145 -12.38 3.88 -19.98
C ARG A 145 -12.47 4.94 -18.88
N LEU A 146 -12.11 4.60 -17.64
CA LEU A 146 -12.12 5.53 -16.51
C LEU A 146 -11.18 6.72 -16.76
N GLU A 147 -10.04 6.49 -17.39
CA GLU A 147 -9.08 7.55 -17.78
C GLU A 147 -9.67 8.51 -18.81
N ALA A 148 -10.36 7.99 -19.83
CA ALA A 148 -11.04 8.81 -20.81
C ALA A 148 -12.16 9.66 -20.17
N GLU A 149 -13.01 9.05 -19.35
CA GLU A 149 -14.08 9.75 -18.62
C GLU A 149 -13.52 10.84 -17.69
N HIS A 150 -12.42 10.53 -16.99
CA HIS A 150 -11.78 11.50 -16.11
C HIS A 150 -11.15 12.67 -16.87
N ALA A 151 -10.58 12.43 -18.05
CA ALA A 151 -10.00 13.48 -18.89
C ALA A 151 -11.05 14.51 -19.35
N GLU A 152 -12.29 14.09 -19.55
CA GLU A 152 -13.40 15.00 -19.91
C GLU A 152 -13.82 15.90 -18.72
N ALA A 153 -13.77 15.38 -17.50
CA ALA A 153 -14.20 16.10 -16.31
C ALA A 153 -13.33 15.81 -15.06
N PRO A 154 -12.08 16.30 -15.00
CA PRO A 154 -11.16 15.98 -13.91
C PRO A 154 -11.68 16.38 -12.52
N HIS A 155 -12.42 17.49 -12.45
CA HIS A 155 -13.06 18.00 -11.23
C HIS A 155 -14.02 17.01 -10.56
N LEU A 156 -14.54 16.02 -11.28
CA LEU A 156 -15.40 14.97 -10.71
C LEU A 156 -14.63 13.91 -9.93
N ARG A 157 -13.28 13.90 -10.03
CA ARG A 157 -12.36 12.99 -9.33
C ARG A 157 -12.68 11.51 -9.58
N ILE A 158 -13.02 11.18 -10.82
CA ILE A 158 -13.46 9.83 -11.23
C ILE A 158 -12.43 8.77 -10.88
N LEU A 159 -11.15 8.98 -11.19
CA LEU A 159 -10.09 8.00 -10.90
C LEU A 159 -9.85 7.82 -9.41
N GLN A 160 -9.83 8.92 -8.64
CA GLN A 160 -9.65 8.89 -7.19
C GLN A 160 -10.80 8.15 -6.51
N LYS A 161 -12.04 8.43 -6.92
CA LYS A 161 -13.21 7.71 -6.40
C LYS A 161 -13.16 6.23 -6.76
N ALA A 162 -12.71 5.88 -7.97
CA ALA A 162 -12.60 4.50 -8.40
C ALA A 162 -11.57 3.70 -7.58
N ILE A 163 -10.38 4.26 -7.35
CA ILE A 163 -9.35 3.59 -6.53
C ILE A 163 -9.73 3.56 -5.05
N ALA A 164 -10.26 4.67 -4.51
CA ALA A 164 -10.67 4.73 -3.11
C ALA A 164 -11.82 3.75 -2.81
N LYS A 165 -12.78 3.61 -3.74
CA LYS A 165 -13.83 2.59 -3.63
C LYS A 165 -13.25 1.18 -3.62
N ASP A 166 -12.47 0.82 -4.63
CA ASP A 166 -11.98 -0.56 -4.78
C ASP A 166 -11.10 -0.99 -3.60
N VAL A 167 -10.13 -0.15 -3.22
CA VAL A 167 -9.18 -0.51 -2.16
C VAL A 167 -9.84 -0.50 -0.79
N THR A 168 -10.64 0.52 -0.45
CA THR A 168 -11.36 0.54 0.84
C THR A 168 -12.33 -0.62 0.97
N THR A 169 -13.06 -0.97 -0.09
CA THR A 169 -13.99 -2.11 -0.07
C THR A 169 -13.26 -3.43 0.21
N ARG A 170 -12.09 -3.65 -0.42
CA ARG A 170 -11.34 -4.90 -0.23
C ARG A 170 -10.60 -4.98 1.10
N VAL A 171 -10.18 -3.86 1.67
CA VAL A 171 -9.45 -3.82 2.94
C VAL A 171 -10.40 -3.80 4.14
N HIS A 172 -11.47 -2.98 4.09
CA HIS A 172 -12.34 -2.70 5.23
C HIS A 172 -13.79 -3.20 5.08
N SER A 173 -14.20 -3.69 3.90
CA SER A 173 -15.57 -4.10 3.51
C SER A 173 -16.39 -3.05 2.76
N GLU A 174 -17.39 -3.54 2.00
CA GLU A 174 -18.36 -2.72 1.28
C GLU A 174 -19.20 -1.86 2.23
N LYS A 175 -19.58 -2.40 3.40
CA LYS A 175 -20.35 -1.68 4.41
C LYS A 175 -19.58 -0.46 4.91
N ASP A 176 -18.31 -0.65 5.26
CA ASP A 176 -17.47 0.44 5.75
C ASP A 176 -17.21 1.47 4.66
N PHE A 177 -17.00 1.04 3.41
CA PHE A 177 -16.91 1.94 2.27
C PHE A 177 -18.15 2.85 2.13
N GLU A 178 -19.35 2.29 2.15
CA GLU A 178 -20.58 3.09 2.00
C GLU A 178 -20.75 4.09 3.16
N ILE A 179 -20.39 3.69 4.39
CA ILE A 179 -20.41 4.58 5.56
C ILE A 179 -19.44 5.75 5.36
N VAL A 180 -18.17 5.47 5.01
CA VAL A 180 -17.15 6.52 4.91
C VAL A 180 -17.31 7.40 3.67
N LYS A 181 -17.86 6.84 2.59
CA LYS A 181 -18.27 7.61 1.42
C LYS A 181 -19.36 8.60 1.79
N ALA A 182 -20.43 8.15 2.45
CA ALA A 182 -21.52 9.02 2.90
C ALA A 182 -21.03 10.10 3.88
N ALA A 183 -20.17 9.73 4.84
CA ALA A 183 -19.56 10.67 5.76
C ALA A 183 -18.70 11.72 5.03
N SER A 184 -17.91 11.29 4.05
CA SER A 184 -17.11 12.20 3.22
C SER A 184 -17.98 13.13 2.40
N GLU A 185 -19.08 12.67 1.82
CA GLU A 185 -20.00 13.52 1.04
C GLU A 185 -20.68 14.55 1.93
N LEU A 186 -21.08 14.17 3.15
CA LEU A 186 -21.73 15.06 4.12
C LEU A 186 -20.78 16.16 4.64
N LEU A 187 -19.54 15.80 5.00
CA LEU A 187 -18.56 16.75 5.55
C LEU A 187 -18.17 17.85 4.56
N PHE A 188 -18.21 17.56 3.25
CA PHE A 188 -17.90 18.53 2.20
C PHE A 188 -19.14 19.14 1.55
N ASP A 189 -20.34 18.82 2.02
CA ASP A 189 -21.55 19.50 1.59
C ASP A 189 -21.57 20.91 2.21
N LYS A 190 -21.74 21.92 1.34
CA LYS A 190 -21.57 23.34 1.69
C LYS A 190 -22.45 23.79 2.85
N ASN A 191 -23.59 23.12 3.06
CA ASN A 191 -24.49 23.41 4.17
C ASN A 191 -23.90 23.06 5.54
N VAL A 192 -23.09 22.00 5.63
CA VAL A 192 -22.48 21.57 6.90
C VAL A 192 -21.34 22.51 7.27
N ILE A 193 -20.47 22.84 6.32
CA ILE A 193 -19.37 23.80 6.54
C ILE A 193 -19.93 25.19 6.89
N GLN A 194 -20.96 25.67 6.17
CA GLN A 194 -21.61 26.95 6.50
C GLN A 194 -22.26 26.92 7.89
N GLN A 195 -22.86 25.80 8.29
CA GLN A 195 -23.42 25.65 9.64
C GLN A 195 -22.32 25.63 10.72
N PHE A 196 -21.18 24.98 10.48
CA PHE A 196 -20.04 25.01 11.40
C PHE A 196 -19.39 26.41 11.49
N GLU A 197 -19.20 27.10 10.37
CA GLU A 197 -18.70 28.49 10.34
C GLU A 197 -19.67 29.47 11.02
N LEU A 198 -20.98 29.27 10.86
CA LEU A 198 -22.02 30.03 11.54
C LEU A 198 -22.04 29.76 13.05
N VAL A 199 -21.83 28.52 13.47
CA VAL A 199 -21.76 28.16 14.90
C VAL A 199 -20.48 28.70 15.53
N ASP A 200 -19.33 28.60 14.86
CA ASP A 200 -18.06 29.11 15.40
C ASP A 200 -18.05 30.65 15.50
N SER A 201 -18.66 31.35 14.54
CA SER A 201 -18.86 32.80 14.62
C SER A 201 -19.88 33.20 15.71
N GLN A 202 -20.98 32.45 15.89
CA GLN A 202 -21.94 32.72 16.97
C GLN A 202 -21.42 32.36 18.36
N VAL A 203 -20.55 31.37 18.49
CA VAL A 203 -19.91 31.01 19.77
C VAL A 203 -18.87 32.06 20.17
N ASN A 204 -18.15 32.65 19.21
CA ASN A 204 -17.20 33.74 19.47
C ASN A 204 -17.88 35.07 19.87
N ASP A 205 -19.12 35.33 19.43
CA ASP A 205 -19.90 36.49 19.87
C ASP A 205 -20.58 36.31 21.25
N VAL A 206 -20.59 35.09 21.80
CA VAL A 206 -21.28 34.76 23.06
C VAL A 206 -20.33 34.54 24.26
N GLN A 207 -19.01 34.55 24.05
CA GLN A 207 -18.04 34.41 25.15
C GLN A 207 -17.79 35.70 25.94
N GLY A 208 -18.81 36.06 26.72
CA GLY A 208 -18.70 36.77 27.99
C GLY A 208 -18.97 35.88 29.21
N ASN A 209 -19.00 34.54 29.07
CA ASN A 209 -19.08 33.62 30.19
C ASN A 209 -18.43 32.28 29.87
N ASP A 210 -17.48 31.89 30.72
CA ASP A 210 -16.99 30.52 30.90
C ASP A 210 -18.17 29.55 30.87
N TYR A 211 -18.24 28.63 29.90
CA TYR A 211 -18.63 27.22 30.07
C TYR A 211 -18.58 26.52 28.69
N SER A 212 -17.79 25.45 28.62
CA SER A 212 -17.79 24.36 27.62
C SER A 212 -17.30 24.62 26.19
N VAL A 213 -15.97 24.75 26.04
CA VAL A 213 -15.25 24.30 24.82
C VAL A 213 -14.88 22.81 24.92
N THR A 214 -15.07 22.20 26.09
CA THR A 214 -14.57 20.85 26.42
C THR A 214 -15.35 19.68 25.81
N ALA A 215 -16.60 19.87 25.37
CA ALA A 215 -17.44 18.76 24.89
C ALA A 215 -17.25 18.42 23.40
N ILE A 216 -16.82 19.39 22.58
CA ILE A 216 -16.65 19.21 21.13
C ILE A 216 -15.29 18.60 20.84
N ASP A 217 -14.25 19.01 21.56
CA ASP A 217 -12.89 18.47 21.43
C ASP A 217 -12.85 16.99 21.83
N GLU A 218 -13.57 16.60 22.89
CA GLU A 218 -13.70 15.19 23.29
C GLU A 218 -14.48 14.34 22.29
N THR A 219 -15.43 14.92 21.55
CA THR A 219 -16.21 14.17 20.56
C THR A 219 -15.39 13.98 19.28
N LEU A 220 -14.67 15.00 18.82
CA LEU A 220 -13.78 14.93 17.65
C LEU A 220 -12.55 14.03 17.90
N GLN A 221 -12.00 14.02 19.12
CA GLN A 221 -10.96 13.06 19.52
C GLN A 221 -11.48 11.63 19.65
N LYS A 222 -12.75 11.42 20.07
CA LYS A 222 -13.35 10.07 20.16
C LYS A 222 -13.77 9.48 18.81
N THR A 223 -13.98 10.31 17.77
CA THR A 223 -14.27 9.83 16.40
C THR A 223 -13.06 9.78 15.46
N ASN A 224 -11.85 10.20 15.88
CA ASN A 224 -10.64 10.21 15.02
C ASN A 224 -10.87 10.91 13.67
N ILE A 225 -11.60 12.05 13.67
CA ILE A 225 -11.88 12.85 12.46
C ILE A 225 -10.85 13.98 12.25
N VAL A 226 -9.87 14.16 13.14
CA VAL A 226 -8.71 15.03 12.91
C VAL A 226 -7.43 14.28 13.23
#